data_AF-A0A7C5XH12-F1
#
_entry.id   AF-A0A7C5XH12-F1
#
_cell.length_a   1.000
_cell.length_b   1.000
_cell.length_c   1.000
_cell.angle_alpha   90.00
_cell.angle_beta   90.00
_cell.angle_gamma   90.00
#
_symmetry.space_group_name_H-M   'P 1'
#
loop_
_entity.id
_entity.type
_entity.pdbx_description
1 polymer ?
#
loop_
_entity_poly.entity_id
_entity_poly.type
_entity_poly.pdbx_seq_one_letter_code
_entity_poly.pdbx_strand_id
1 'polypeptide(L)'
;MEVARLNLCAPLPIVDEEPILDSMLGWLARWLRMLGVHAIYSPSFNDESLLSINHLLITRDRELFRKRSLPTLLLETPIHEEWLSISSLILGTQLVINMDRSLCPICGSKLVKVGREAVVSKVPRSVLLRHDSFWLCTGCGKVYWVGSHHMRIGKELEIARYILSRLKASCVGNNLLIIHNN
;
A
#
# COMPACT_ATOMS: atom_id res chain seq x y z
N MET A 1 -9.38 -9.20 -18.58
CA MET A 1 -10.50 -8.55 -17.84
C MET A 1 -10.05 -7.16 -17.41
N GLU A 2 -10.90 -6.14 -17.49
CA GLU A 2 -10.59 -4.82 -16.92
C GLU A 2 -10.59 -4.90 -15.39
N VAL A 3 -9.54 -4.40 -14.74
CA VAL A 3 -9.36 -4.51 -13.28
C VAL A 3 -9.12 -3.16 -12.59
N ALA A 4 -8.81 -2.10 -13.33
CA ALA A 4 -8.73 -0.75 -12.80
C ALA A 4 -8.78 0.34 -13.88
N ARG A 5 -9.10 1.57 -13.45
CA ARG A 5 -9.08 2.79 -14.25
C ARG A 5 -8.36 3.91 -13.51
N LEU A 6 -7.53 4.67 -14.20
CA LEU A 6 -6.97 5.93 -13.73
C LEU A 6 -7.57 7.06 -14.58
N ASN A 7 -8.19 8.07 -13.96
CA ASN A 7 -8.80 9.23 -14.65
C ASN A 7 -7.76 10.22 -15.24
N LEU A 8 -6.61 9.69 -15.63
CA LEU A 8 -5.48 10.38 -16.22
C LEU A 8 -4.73 9.36 -17.10
N CYS A 9 -4.49 9.71 -18.37
CA CYS A 9 -3.49 9.00 -19.17
C CYS A 9 -2.13 9.67 -18.93
N ALA A 10 -1.24 8.99 -18.21
CA ALA A 10 0.10 9.48 -17.94
C ALA A 10 1.13 8.34 -18.03
N PRO A 11 2.41 8.65 -18.33
CA PRO A 11 3.49 7.68 -18.22
C PRO A 11 3.55 7.09 -16.81
N LEU A 12 3.79 5.79 -16.72
CA LEU A 12 3.98 5.11 -15.45
C LEU A 12 5.48 4.98 -15.13
N PRO A 13 5.87 5.08 -13.84
CA PRO A 13 5.01 5.27 -12.68
C PRO A 13 4.54 6.73 -12.49
N ILE A 14 3.40 6.90 -11.83
CA ILE A 14 2.94 8.20 -11.34
C ILE A 14 3.82 8.59 -10.16
N VAL A 15 4.49 9.75 -10.27
CA VAL A 15 5.30 10.30 -9.19
C VAL A 15 4.39 11.01 -8.20
N ASP A 16 4.02 10.30 -7.14
CA ASP A 16 3.37 10.85 -5.96
C ASP A 16 4.01 10.23 -4.72
N GLU A 17 4.53 11.08 -3.83
CA GLU A 17 5.22 10.61 -2.63
C GLU A 17 4.25 10.11 -1.57
N GLU A 18 3.00 10.58 -1.57
CA GLU A 18 2.04 10.35 -0.49
C GLU A 18 0.62 10.01 -1.01
N PRO A 19 0.44 8.88 -1.72
CA PRO A 19 -0.87 8.51 -2.24
C PRO A 19 -1.88 8.32 -1.09
N ILE A 20 -3.12 8.72 -1.35
CA ILE A 20 -4.23 8.63 -0.40
C ILE A 20 -5.05 7.40 -0.73
N LEU A 21 -5.44 6.65 0.31
CA LEU A 21 -6.34 5.53 0.17
C LEU A 21 -7.66 5.84 0.84
N ASP A 22 -8.76 5.45 0.18
CA ASP A 22 -10.09 5.51 0.79
C ASP A 22 -10.18 4.68 2.09
N SER A 23 -11.24 4.92 2.86
CA SER A 23 -11.47 4.26 4.15
C SER A 23 -11.68 2.74 4.07
N MET A 24 -12.02 2.21 2.89
CA MET A 24 -12.23 0.77 2.66
C MET A 24 -10.92 0.03 2.33
N LEU A 25 -9.87 0.76 1.98
CA LEU A 25 -8.59 0.20 1.51
C LEU A 25 -7.52 0.08 2.61
N GLY A 26 -7.93 -0.06 3.88
CA GLY A 26 -7.02 -0.23 5.00
C GLY A 26 -6.13 -1.48 4.91
N TRP A 27 -6.56 -2.52 4.20
CA TRP A 27 -5.68 -3.64 3.87
C TRP A 27 -4.52 -3.19 2.96
N LEU A 28 -4.83 -2.50 1.86
CA LEU A 28 -3.84 -2.01 0.90
C LEU A 28 -2.90 -0.98 1.54
N ALA A 29 -3.42 -0.07 2.36
CA ALA A 29 -2.62 0.95 3.06
C ALA A 29 -1.52 0.32 3.91
N ARG A 30 -1.85 -0.75 4.65
CA ARG A 30 -0.88 -1.49 5.46
C ARG A 30 0.22 -2.10 4.60
N TRP A 31 -0.14 -2.69 3.46
CA TRP A 31 0.81 -3.31 2.54
C TRP A 31 1.73 -2.30 1.86
N LEU A 32 1.19 -1.19 1.36
CA LEU A 32 1.99 -0.12 0.77
C LEU A 32 3.00 0.46 1.78
N ARG A 33 2.58 0.68 3.02
CA ARG A 33 3.48 1.12 4.11
C ARG A 33 4.58 0.10 4.40
N MET A 34 4.26 -1.19 4.43
CA MET A 34 5.25 -2.25 4.58
C MET A 34 6.27 -2.28 3.43
N LEU A 35 5.86 -1.90 2.22
CA LEU A 35 6.73 -1.76 1.04
C LEU A 35 7.51 -0.42 1.01
N GLY A 36 7.30 0.44 2.00
CA GLY A 36 8.00 1.72 2.15
C GLY A 36 7.33 2.91 1.45
N VAL A 37 6.07 2.78 1.06
CA VAL A 37 5.27 3.89 0.50
C VAL A 37 4.62 4.68 1.63
N HIS A 38 4.72 6.01 1.59
CA HIS A 38 4.08 6.92 2.54
C HIS A 38 2.58 7.05 2.28
N ALA A 39 1.85 5.94 2.43
CA ALA A 39 0.44 5.86 2.12
C ALA A 39 -0.42 6.56 3.21
N ILE A 40 -1.11 7.64 2.82
CA ILE A 40 -2.02 8.38 3.68
C ILE A 40 -3.34 7.60 3.77
N TYR A 41 -3.76 7.29 5.00
CA TYR A 41 -4.98 6.50 5.24
C TYR A 41 -5.54 6.80 6.62
N SER A 42 -6.87 6.96 6.68
CA SER A 42 -7.67 6.98 7.90
C SER A 42 -8.99 6.25 7.66
N PRO A 43 -9.45 5.39 8.58
CA PRO A 43 -10.80 4.81 8.51
C PRO A 43 -11.90 5.87 8.63
N SER A 44 -11.56 7.09 9.06
CA SER A 44 -12.49 8.20 9.26
C SER A 44 -12.48 9.23 8.12
N PHE A 45 -11.80 8.95 7.00
CA PHE A 45 -11.92 9.82 5.83
C PHE A 45 -13.36 9.87 5.34
N ASN A 46 -13.82 11.09 5.09
CA ASN A 46 -15.10 11.36 4.43
C ASN A 46 -14.83 11.76 2.97
N ASP A 47 -15.80 11.51 2.10
CA ASP A 47 -15.64 11.73 0.66
C ASP A 47 -15.35 13.19 0.32
N GLU A 48 -15.97 14.14 1.03
CA GLU A 48 -15.78 15.57 0.82
C GLU A 48 -14.31 15.99 1.00
N SER A 49 -13.67 15.51 2.07
CA SER A 49 -12.24 15.76 2.30
C SER A 49 -11.41 15.18 1.16
N LEU A 50 -11.74 13.97 0.70
CA LEU A 50 -10.99 13.33 -0.38
C LEU A 50 -11.07 14.18 -1.64
N LEU A 51 -12.25 14.67 -2.07
CA LEU A 51 -12.42 15.42 -3.33
C LEU A 51 -11.41 16.56 -3.60
N SER A 52 -10.88 17.20 -2.55
CA SER A 52 -10.02 18.39 -2.66
C SER A 52 -8.52 18.16 -2.45
N ILE A 53 -8.10 17.01 -1.91
CA ILE A 53 -6.69 16.82 -1.55
C ILE A 53 -5.85 16.49 -2.79
N ASN A 54 -4.80 17.28 -3.05
CA ASN A 54 -3.96 17.19 -4.26
C ASN A 54 -2.90 16.08 -4.23
N HIS A 55 -3.36 14.83 -4.08
CA HIS A 55 -2.56 13.62 -4.24
C HIS A 55 -3.35 12.59 -5.08
N LEU A 56 -2.66 11.56 -5.58
CA LEU A 56 -3.28 10.39 -6.17
C LEU A 56 -4.19 9.73 -5.14
N LEU A 57 -5.49 9.66 -5.43
CA LEU A 57 -6.43 8.86 -4.65
C LEU A 57 -6.52 7.45 -5.22
N ILE A 58 -6.41 6.44 -4.37
CA ILE A 58 -6.76 5.06 -4.70
C ILE A 58 -8.08 4.74 -4.01
N THR A 59 -9.07 4.29 -4.77
CA THR A 59 -10.41 4.02 -4.26
C THR A 59 -11.09 2.85 -4.96
N ARG A 60 -12.10 2.27 -4.30
CA ARG A 60 -13.10 1.38 -4.93
C ARG A 60 -14.45 2.05 -5.14
N ASP A 61 -14.61 3.28 -4.68
CA ASP A 61 -15.84 4.04 -4.80
C ASP A 61 -15.96 4.67 -6.20
N ARG A 62 -16.95 4.19 -6.95
CA ARG A 62 -17.24 4.64 -8.31
C ARG A 62 -17.83 6.05 -8.36
N GLU A 63 -18.60 6.46 -7.36
CA GLU A 63 -19.10 7.84 -7.28
C GLU A 63 -17.98 8.81 -6.96
N LEU A 64 -17.10 8.49 -6.01
CA LEU A 64 -15.95 9.33 -5.68
C LEU A 64 -15.02 9.50 -6.88
N PHE A 65 -14.73 8.41 -7.60
CA PHE A 65 -13.96 8.46 -8.85
C PHE A 65 -14.59 9.37 -9.91
N ARG A 66 -15.93 9.36 -10.05
CA ARG A 66 -16.64 10.20 -11.02
C ARG A 66 -16.65 11.68 -10.62
N LYS A 67 -16.77 11.97 -9.33
CA LYS A 67 -16.88 13.35 -8.80
C LYS A 67 -15.54 14.05 -8.72
N ARG A 68 -14.44 13.30 -8.59
CA ARG A 68 -13.11 13.84 -8.37
C ARG A 68 -12.39 14.17 -9.68
N SER A 69 -11.97 15.43 -9.83
CA SER A 69 -11.23 15.93 -11.00
C SER A 69 -9.71 15.73 -10.92
N LEU A 70 -9.19 15.38 -9.73
CA LEU A 70 -7.77 15.11 -9.48
C LEU A 70 -7.42 13.65 -9.81
N PRO A 71 -6.13 13.31 -10.01
CA PRO A 71 -5.69 11.95 -10.28
C PRO A 71 -6.28 10.94 -9.28
N THR A 72 -6.98 9.95 -9.81
CA THR A 72 -7.72 8.95 -9.05
C THR A 72 -7.66 7.62 -9.75
N LEU A 73 -7.18 6.61 -9.04
CA LEU A 73 -7.16 5.20 -9.42
C LEU A 73 -8.37 4.50 -8.81
N LEU A 74 -9.29 4.07 -9.66
CA LEU A 74 -10.40 3.19 -9.32
C LEU A 74 -9.98 1.73 -9.50
N LEU A 75 -10.06 0.96 -8.42
CA LEU A 75 -9.89 -0.49 -8.43
C LEU A 75 -11.24 -1.17 -8.74
N GLU A 76 -11.35 -1.80 -9.91
CA GLU A 76 -12.59 -2.44 -10.40
C GLU A 76 -12.73 -3.91 -9.96
N THR A 77 -11.76 -4.42 -9.20
CA THR A 77 -11.70 -5.80 -8.71
C THR A 77 -11.93 -5.90 -7.19
N PRO A 78 -12.50 -7.00 -6.67
CA PRO A 78 -12.53 -7.29 -5.22
C PRO A 78 -11.27 -8.02 -4.70
N ILE A 79 -10.33 -8.42 -5.58
CA ILE A 79 -9.20 -9.27 -5.22
C ILE A 79 -8.05 -8.42 -4.65
N HIS A 80 -7.66 -8.70 -3.41
CA HIS A 80 -6.63 -7.93 -2.68
C HIS A 80 -5.26 -7.96 -3.36
N GLU A 81 -4.86 -9.11 -3.89
CA GLU A 81 -3.57 -9.25 -4.57
C GLU A 81 -3.52 -8.41 -5.85
N GLU A 82 -4.65 -8.29 -6.56
CA GLU A 82 -4.75 -7.37 -7.71
C GLU A 82 -4.64 -5.92 -7.27
N TRP A 83 -5.23 -5.52 -6.13
CA TRP A 83 -5.07 -4.15 -5.61
C TRP A 83 -3.60 -3.80 -5.40
N LEU A 84 -2.84 -4.73 -4.81
CA LEU A 84 -1.42 -4.54 -4.54
C LEU A 84 -0.60 -4.49 -5.83
N SER A 85 -0.87 -5.39 -6.79
CA SER A 85 -0.21 -5.40 -8.10
C SER A 85 -0.50 -4.14 -8.91
N ILE A 86 -1.76 -3.71 -8.96
CA ILE A 86 -2.18 -2.51 -9.68
C ILE A 86 -1.54 -1.27 -9.05
N SER A 87 -1.52 -1.17 -7.72
CA SER A 87 -0.89 -0.05 -7.02
C SER A 87 0.64 -0.04 -7.23
N SER A 88 1.28 -1.22 -7.26
CA SER A 88 2.70 -1.36 -7.59
C SER A 88 3.02 -0.89 -9.01
N LEU A 89 2.19 -1.25 -9.99
CA LEU A 89 2.31 -0.79 -11.38
C LEU A 89 2.19 0.75 -11.46
N ILE A 90 1.21 1.32 -10.77
CA ILE A 90 0.92 2.76 -10.80
C ILE A 90 2.02 3.57 -10.09
N LEU A 91 2.46 3.12 -8.91
CA LEU A 91 3.42 3.85 -8.05
C LEU A 91 4.89 3.47 -8.34
N GLY A 92 5.15 2.48 -9.19
CA GLY A 92 6.51 1.98 -9.43
C GLY A 92 7.13 1.31 -8.20
N THR A 93 6.31 0.85 -7.26
CA THR A 93 6.77 0.28 -5.99
C THR A 93 7.19 -1.18 -6.19
N GLN A 94 8.39 -1.54 -5.74
CA GLN A 94 8.83 -2.93 -5.75
C GLN A 94 8.06 -3.77 -4.73
N LEU A 95 7.57 -4.94 -5.15
CA LEU A 95 6.86 -5.89 -4.29
C LEU A 95 7.83 -6.76 -3.46
N VAL A 96 8.70 -6.10 -2.69
CA VAL A 96 9.71 -6.71 -1.81
C VAL A 96 9.74 -5.97 -0.49
N ILE A 97 9.70 -6.70 0.63
CA ILE A 97 9.85 -6.12 1.96
C ILE A 97 11.33 -5.85 2.21
N ASN A 98 11.65 -4.58 2.50
CA ASN A 98 12.92 -4.16 3.04
C ASN A 98 12.68 -3.42 4.35
N MET A 99 13.04 -4.05 5.47
CA MET A 99 12.80 -3.51 6.80
C MET A 99 13.48 -2.16 7.08
N ASP A 100 14.51 -1.78 6.32
CA ASP A 100 15.16 -0.47 6.43
C ASP A 100 14.35 0.66 5.78
N ARG A 101 13.42 0.29 4.89
CA ARG A 101 12.52 1.23 4.18
C ARG A 101 11.06 1.08 4.62
N SER A 102 10.68 -0.05 5.20
CA SER A 102 9.33 -0.31 5.67
C SER A 102 8.88 0.73 6.70
N LEU A 103 7.65 1.20 6.52
CA LEU A 103 6.95 2.04 7.47
C LEU A 103 6.03 1.20 8.35
N CYS A 104 5.62 1.76 9.48
CA CYS A 104 4.65 1.13 10.36
C CYS A 104 3.35 0.88 9.59
N PRO A 105 2.88 -0.38 9.48
CA PRO A 105 1.63 -0.69 8.78
C PRO A 105 0.43 0.08 9.37
N ILE A 106 0.44 0.32 10.68
CA ILE A 106 -0.68 0.92 11.41
C ILE A 106 -0.74 2.44 11.23
N CYS A 107 0.37 3.15 11.42
CA CYS A 107 0.38 4.62 11.46
C CYS A 107 1.24 5.29 10.37
N GLY A 108 2.03 4.54 9.60
CA GLY A 108 2.89 5.07 8.55
C GLY A 108 4.20 5.71 9.04
N SER A 109 4.45 5.81 10.35
CA SER A 109 5.72 6.32 10.87
C SER A 109 6.89 5.36 10.64
N LYS A 110 8.13 5.90 10.64
CA LYS A 110 9.36 5.13 10.45
C LYS A 110 9.53 4.03 11.49
N LEU A 111 10.17 2.95 11.06
CA LEU A 111 10.61 1.85 11.91
C LEU A 111 12.11 1.99 12.16
N VAL A 112 12.53 1.91 13.41
CA VAL A 112 13.95 1.92 13.79
C VAL A 112 14.35 0.57 14.33
N LYS A 113 15.47 0.02 13.84
CA LYS A 113 16.03 -1.23 14.36
C LYS A 113 16.53 -1.00 15.78
N VAL A 114 16.12 -1.86 16.70
CA VAL A 114 16.47 -1.78 18.13
C VAL A 114 16.94 -3.13 18.66
N GLY A 115 17.79 -3.08 19.69
CA GLY A 115 18.22 -4.26 20.44
C GLY A 115 17.12 -4.83 21.33
N ARG A 116 17.36 -6.04 21.85
CA ARG A 116 16.42 -6.77 22.71
C ARG A 116 16.07 -5.96 23.97
N GLU A 117 17.06 -5.25 24.52
CA GLU A 117 16.97 -4.45 25.75
C GLU A 117 15.88 -3.37 25.65
N ALA A 118 15.76 -2.74 24.47
CA ALA A 118 14.80 -1.67 24.24
C ALA A 118 13.33 -2.15 24.16
N VAL A 119 13.11 -3.46 24.02
CA VAL A 119 11.77 -4.05 23.81
C VAL A 119 11.36 -5.05 24.90
N VAL A 120 12.20 -5.30 25.92
CA VAL A 120 11.94 -6.31 26.96
C VAL A 120 10.58 -6.14 27.64
N SER A 121 10.15 -4.90 27.89
CA SER A 121 8.87 -4.58 28.52
C SER A 121 7.71 -4.44 27.53
N LYS A 122 7.97 -4.51 26.22
CA LYS A 122 6.99 -4.26 25.15
C LYS A 122 6.55 -5.51 24.40
N VAL A 123 7.26 -6.63 24.54
CA VAL A 123 6.90 -7.90 23.88
C VAL A 123 6.94 -9.06 24.86
N PRO A 124 6.15 -10.14 24.64
CA PRO A 124 6.19 -11.32 25.50
C PRO A 124 7.58 -11.96 25.56
N ARG A 125 7.95 -12.52 26.72
CA ARG A 125 9.25 -13.19 26.93
C ARG A 125 9.54 -14.27 25.90
N SER A 126 8.52 -15.01 25.46
CA SER A 126 8.66 -16.04 24.42
C SER A 126 9.12 -15.50 23.07
N VAL A 127 8.80 -14.24 22.74
CA VAL A 127 9.27 -13.56 21.53
C VAL A 127 10.74 -13.18 21.68
N LEU A 128 11.13 -12.64 22.84
CA LEU A 128 12.53 -12.28 23.13
C LEU A 128 13.46 -13.48 23.01
N LEU A 129 13.00 -14.67 23.39
CA LEU A 129 13.79 -15.92 23.33
C LEU A 129 13.96 -16.47 21.91
N ARG A 130 13.11 -16.08 20.95
CA ARG A 130 13.08 -16.64 19.59
C ARG A 130 13.60 -15.68 18.52
N HIS A 131 13.81 -14.42 18.87
CA HIS A 131 14.17 -13.36 17.93
C HIS A 131 15.23 -12.43 18.51
N ASP A 132 16.17 -12.03 17.66
CA ASP A 132 17.29 -11.15 18.00
C ASP A 132 17.21 -9.77 17.35
N SER A 133 16.29 -9.58 16.39
CA SER A 133 16.10 -8.31 15.69
C SER A 133 14.69 -7.79 15.84
N PHE A 134 14.58 -6.55 16.29
CA PHE A 134 13.32 -5.85 16.52
C PHE A 134 13.32 -4.50 15.83
N TRP A 135 12.12 -4.06 15.46
CA TRP A 135 11.88 -2.74 14.91
C TRP A 135 10.81 -2.04 15.73
N LEU A 136 11.14 -0.87 16.25
CA LEU A 136 10.23 -0.03 17.01
C LEU A 136 9.68 1.08 16.11
N CYS A 137 8.37 1.27 16.13
CA CYS A 137 7.74 2.40 15.46
C CYS A 137 7.95 3.69 16.26
N THR A 138 8.39 4.76 15.58
CA THR A 138 8.62 6.07 16.20
C THR A 138 7.34 6.87 16.47
N GLY A 139 6.20 6.48 15.89
CA GLY A 139 4.90 7.14 16.08
C GLY A 139 4.04 6.46 17.14
N CYS A 140 3.61 5.22 16.87
CA CYS A 140 2.67 4.50 17.76
C CYS A 140 3.35 3.56 18.76
N GLY A 141 4.69 3.45 18.75
CA GLY A 141 5.44 2.64 19.69
C GLY A 141 5.29 1.11 19.53
N LYS A 142 4.59 0.63 18.50
CA LYS A 142 4.49 -0.81 18.19
C LYS A 142 5.86 -1.41 17.86
N VAL A 143 6.05 -2.65 18.28
CA VAL A 143 7.26 -3.45 18.03
C VAL A 143 6.96 -4.53 16.99
N TYR A 144 7.89 -4.68 16.04
CA TYR A 144 7.85 -5.67 14.95
C TYR A 144 9.10 -6.54 14.98
N TRP A 145 8.99 -7.77 14.49
CA TRP A 145 10.11 -8.72 14.36
C TRP A 145 9.83 -9.71 13.24
N VAL A 146 10.88 -10.35 12.73
CA VAL A 146 10.77 -11.34 11.67
C VAL A 146 10.34 -12.68 12.25
N GLY A 147 9.03 -12.93 12.26
CA GLY A 147 8.41 -14.17 12.74
C GLY A 147 7.81 -15.04 11.63
N SER A 148 7.10 -16.10 12.03
CA SER A 148 6.41 -17.03 11.12
C SER A 148 5.41 -16.37 10.15
N HIS A 149 4.90 -15.17 10.50
CA HIS A 149 4.07 -14.36 9.61
C HIS A 149 4.78 -13.94 8.31
N HIS A 150 6.12 -13.95 8.27
CA HIS A 150 6.88 -13.62 7.05
C HIS A 150 6.66 -14.60 5.92
N MET A 151 6.36 -15.87 6.20
CA MET A 151 6.07 -16.85 5.14
C MET A 151 4.78 -16.50 4.39
N ARG A 152 3.75 -16.02 5.09
CA ARG A 152 2.51 -15.55 4.47
C ARG A 152 2.81 -14.34 3.59
N ILE A 153 3.48 -13.33 4.17
CA ILE A 153 3.86 -12.12 3.44
C ILE A 153 4.58 -12.44 2.13
N GLY A 154 5.53 -13.38 2.16
CA GLY A 154 6.25 -13.86 0.97
C GLY A 154 5.31 -14.44 -0.09
N LYS A 155 4.35 -15.28 0.31
CA LYS A 155 3.36 -15.88 -0.59
C LYS A 155 2.44 -14.83 -1.21
N GLU A 156 1.92 -13.90 -0.42
CA GLU A 156 1.08 -12.82 -0.95
C GLU A 156 1.84 -11.95 -1.97
N LEU A 157 3.11 -11.62 -1.69
CA LEU A 157 3.95 -10.87 -2.65
C LEU A 157 4.28 -11.67 -3.90
N GLU A 158 4.41 -12.99 -3.79
CA GLU A 158 4.60 -13.86 -4.95
C GLU A 158 3.40 -13.84 -5.89
N ILE A 159 2.19 -13.96 -5.34
CA ILE A 159 0.95 -13.86 -6.12
C ILE A 159 0.84 -12.47 -6.75
N ALA A 160 1.09 -11.41 -5.97
CA ALA A 160 1.03 -10.04 -6.48
C ALA A 160 2.05 -9.78 -7.60
N ARG A 161 3.28 -10.31 -7.49
CA ARG A 161 4.28 -10.22 -8.58
C ARG A 161 3.85 -10.99 -9.82
N TYR A 162 3.25 -12.17 -9.64
CA TYR A 162 2.74 -12.96 -10.76
C TYR A 162 1.65 -12.18 -11.51
N ILE A 163 0.66 -11.63 -10.80
CA ILE A 163 -0.40 -10.79 -11.37
C ILE A 163 0.21 -9.57 -12.07
N LEU A 164 1.14 -8.86 -11.42
CA LEU A 164 1.81 -7.67 -11.97
C LEU A 164 2.43 -7.95 -13.34
N SER A 165 3.05 -9.12 -13.54
CA SER A 165 3.66 -9.48 -14.82
C SER A 165 2.65 -9.67 -15.97
N ARG A 166 1.37 -9.87 -15.64
CA ARG A 166 0.26 -10.08 -16.58
C ARG A 166 -0.57 -8.81 -16.82
N LEU A 167 -0.41 -7.78 -15.98
CA LEU A 167 -1.11 -6.52 -16.14
C LEU A 167 -0.65 -5.81 -17.42
N LYS A 168 -1.62 -5.21 -18.12
CA LYS A 168 -1.40 -4.34 -19.28
C LYS A 168 -2.14 -3.03 -19.04
N ALA A 169 -1.46 -1.92 -19.23
CA ALA A 169 -2.04 -0.59 -19.19
C ALA A 169 -2.12 -0.01 -20.60
N SER A 170 -3.25 0.58 -20.95
CA SER A 170 -3.45 1.29 -22.22
C SER A 170 -4.23 2.58 -21.99
N CYS A 171 -3.88 3.61 -22.76
CA CYS A 171 -4.61 4.86 -22.73
C CYS A 171 -5.80 4.82 -23.69
N VAL A 172 -6.91 5.41 -23.25
CA VAL A 172 -8.09 5.68 -24.07
C VAL A 172 -8.23 7.19 -24.17
N GLY A 173 -7.78 7.74 -25.30
CA GLY A 173 -7.58 9.18 -25.44
C GLY A 173 -6.53 9.71 -24.46
N ASN A 174 -6.66 10.98 -24.05
CA ASN A 174 -5.68 11.64 -23.18
C ASN A 174 -6.07 11.66 -21.69
N ASN A 175 -7.25 11.15 -21.34
CA ASN A 175 -7.85 11.41 -20.01
C ASN A 175 -8.13 10.12 -19.21
N LEU A 176 -7.80 8.95 -19.76
CA LEU A 176 -8.11 7.68 -19.13
C LEU A 176 -7.02 6.65 -19.43
N LEU A 177 -6.52 6.01 -18.37
CA LEU A 177 -5.68 4.83 -18.47
C LEU A 177 -6.47 3.64 -17.90
N ILE A 178 -6.57 2.57 -18.69
CA ILE A 178 -7.27 1.34 -18.33
C ILE A 178 -6.25 0.24 -18.08
N ILE A 179 -6.46 -0.54 -17.02
CA ILE A 179 -5.62 -1.67 -16.66
C ILE A 179 -6.42 -2.95 -16.85
N HIS A 180 -5.84 -3.86 -17.63
CA HIS A 180 -6.37 -5.20 -17.85
C HIS A 180 -5.45 -6.25 -17.22
N ASN A 181 -6.06 -7.27 -16.63
CA ASN A 181 -5.38 -8.51 -16.29
C ASN A 181 -5.67 -9.54 -17.39
N ASN A 182 -4.62 -9.99 -18.08
CA ASN A 182 -4.67 -11.03 -19.12
C ASN A 182 -4.56 -12.40 -18.48
#